data_AF-A0A2V7X9W2-F1
#
_entry.id   AF-A0A2V7X9W2-F1
#
_cell.length_a   1.000
_cell.length_b   1.000
_cell.length_c   1.000
_cell.angle_alpha   90.00
_cell.angle_beta   90.00
_cell.angle_gamma   90.00
#
_symmetry.space_group_name_H-M   'P 1'
#
loop_
_entity.id
_entity.type
_entity.pdbx_description
1 polymer ?
#
loop_
_entity_poly.entity_id
_entity_poly.type
_entity_poly.pdbx_seq_one_letter_code
_entity_poly.pdbx_strand_id
1 'polypeptide(L)'
;MRLDINLASRPYEDARQFWMRWGTAVGALGLLTLILMTLVITGFVNARRDRQAISEKRTLIAQRDQLRTQAQQFLNRPENRTTRDDSQFLNQLIERKAFSWTKVLESLERVMPPRVHVVSISPELNEDNQLALKMVVAGDSRDRAIELARRMEESRRFAQTAILRAAHADSQTGDTEQVEIVATYVPELLGDNLRTTAPAPGNTPAKPTRKGKTSAAKGLQH
;
A
#
# COMPACT_ATOMS: atom_id res chain seq x y z
N MET A 1 105.91 40.32 36.15
CA MET A 1 104.97 39.17 36.17
C MET A 1 103.91 39.42 35.12
N ARG A 2 103.71 38.48 34.18
CA ARG A 2 102.67 38.58 33.14
C ARG A 2 101.46 37.76 33.59
N LEU A 3 100.29 38.39 33.61
CA LEU A 3 99.02 37.76 33.92
C LEU A 3 98.35 37.40 32.59
N ASP A 4 98.40 36.12 32.23
CA ASP A 4 97.61 35.56 31.13
C ASP A 4 96.18 35.32 31.64
N ILE A 5 95.32 36.32 31.51
CA ILE A 5 93.90 36.22 31.84
C ILE A 5 93.19 35.62 30.63
N ASN A 6 92.64 34.42 30.79
CA ASN A 6 91.78 33.80 29.80
C ASN A 6 90.39 34.47 29.84
N LEU A 7 90.14 35.39 28.90
CA LEU A 7 88.84 36.07 28.73
C LEU A 7 87.77 35.22 28.02
N ALA A 8 88.08 33.99 27.62
CA ALA A 8 87.14 33.13 26.87
C ALA A 8 86.31 32.21 27.77
N SER A 9 85.84 32.70 28.93
CA SER A 9 85.10 31.91 29.92
C SER A 9 83.59 31.84 29.66
N ARG A 10 83.12 32.20 28.45
CA ARG A 10 81.71 31.98 28.04
C ARG A 10 81.67 31.33 26.67
N PRO A 11 81.22 30.07 26.54
CA PRO A 11 80.93 29.50 25.22
C PRO A 11 79.85 30.36 24.55
N TYR A 12 80.07 30.75 23.30
CA TYR A 12 79.03 31.38 22.49
C TYR A 12 77.96 30.33 22.21
N GLU A 13 76.89 30.34 23.00
CA GLU A 13 75.70 29.56 22.67
C GLU A 13 75.01 30.24 21.49
N ASP A 14 74.74 29.47 20.43
CA ASP A 14 74.02 29.93 19.26
C ASP A 14 72.58 30.31 19.64
N ALA A 15 72.40 31.56 20.06
CA ALA A 15 71.11 32.12 20.45
C ALA A 15 70.07 31.92 19.34
N ARG A 16 70.50 31.94 18.07
CA ARG A 16 69.64 31.68 16.92
C ARG A 16 68.99 30.30 16.96
N GLN A 17 69.73 29.25 17.31
CA GLN A 17 69.20 27.88 17.35
C GLN A 17 68.31 27.65 18.56
N PHE A 18 68.63 28.30 19.69
CA PHE A 18 67.78 28.35 20.87
C PHE A 18 66.42 29.01 20.55
N TRP A 19 66.44 30.22 19.98
CA TRP A 19 65.22 30.96 19.62
C TRP A 19 64.41 30.27 18.53
N MET A 20 65.05 29.55 17.59
CA MET A 20 64.32 28.83 16.55
C MET A 20 63.55 27.62 17.10
N ARG A 21 64.13 26.87 18.05
CA ARG A 21 63.46 25.72 18.69
C ARG A 21 62.41 26.15 19.72
N TRP A 22 62.74 27.12 20.57
CA TRP A 22 61.81 27.61 21.58
C TRP A 22 60.72 28.50 20.99
N GLY A 23 61.07 29.34 20.01
CA GLY A 23 60.10 30.20 19.32
C GLY A 23 59.06 29.41 18.53
N THR A 24 59.46 28.30 17.89
CA THR A 24 58.51 27.39 17.23
C THR A 24 57.60 26.68 18.23
N ALA A 25 58.14 26.19 19.35
CA ALA A 25 57.34 25.56 20.39
C ALA A 25 56.34 26.54 21.04
N VAL A 26 56.79 27.76 21.39
CA VAL A 26 55.94 28.81 21.95
C VAL A 26 54.90 29.28 20.93
N GLY A 27 55.29 29.44 19.66
CA GLY A 27 54.37 29.80 18.59
C GLY A 27 53.30 28.73 18.35
N ALA A 28 53.68 27.45 18.33
CA ALA A 28 52.75 26.34 18.20
C ALA A 28 51.78 26.26 19.39
N LEU A 29 52.28 26.47 20.61
CA LEU A 29 51.45 26.53 21.81
C LEU A 29 50.45 27.70 21.73
N GLY A 30 50.92 28.89 21.35
CA GLY A 30 50.09 30.07 21.14
C GLY A 30 48.98 29.81 20.11
N LEU A 31 49.34 29.22 18.96
CA LEU A 31 48.37 28.88 17.92
C LEU A 31 47.34 27.85 18.43
N LEU A 32 47.78 26.81 19.14
CA LEU A 32 46.90 25.81 19.73
C LEU A 32 45.91 26.45 20.72
N THR A 33 46.40 27.32 21.60
CA THR A 33 45.53 28.04 22.55
C THR A 33 44.50 28.92 21.86
N LEU A 34 44.89 29.60 20.77
CA LEU A 34 43.97 30.40 19.97
C LEU A 34 42.88 29.53 19.33
N ILE A 35 43.25 28.39 18.75
CA ILE A 35 42.31 27.43 18.15
C ILE A 35 41.32 26.94 19.22
N LEU A 36 41.80 26.48 20.37
CA LEU A 36 40.93 26.00 21.45
C LEU A 36 40.00 27.11 21.96
N MET A 37 40.50 28.34 22.12
CA MET A 37 39.71 29.49 22.53
C MET A 37 38.59 29.79 21.52
N THR A 38 38.89 29.76 20.21
CA THR A 38 37.86 29.95 19.18
C THR A 38 36.79 28.86 19.18
N LEU A 39 37.17 27.58 19.39
CA LEU A 39 36.24 26.46 19.50
C LEU A 39 35.31 26.60 20.70
N VAL A 40 35.83 27.01 21.86
CA VAL A 40 35.03 27.20 23.07
C VAL A 40 34.04 28.36 22.91
N ILE A 41 34.48 29.49 22.37
CA ILE A 41 33.63 30.67 22.16
C ILE A 41 32.51 30.34 21.16
N THR A 42 32.86 29.72 20.02
CA THR A 42 31.87 29.35 18.99
C THR A 42 30.90 28.29 19.49
N GLY A 43 31.37 27.28 20.23
CA GLY A 43 30.52 26.27 20.87
C GLY A 43 29.53 26.88 21.86
N PHE A 44 29.95 27.85 22.67
CA PHE A 44 29.08 28.52 23.63
C PHE A 44 28.01 29.40 22.96
N VAL A 45 28.38 30.11 21.88
CA VAL A 45 27.43 30.93 21.08
C VAL A 45 26.43 30.05 20.35
N ASN A 46 26.87 28.94 19.76
CA ASN A 46 26.00 28.00 19.04
C ASN A 46 25.04 27.28 20.00
N ALA A 47 25.51 26.85 21.17
CA ALA A 47 24.67 26.20 22.18
C ALA A 47 23.52 27.10 22.68
N ARG A 48 23.68 28.43 22.66
CA ARG A 48 22.59 29.37 22.99
C ARG A 48 21.54 29.45 21.88
N ARG A 49 21.93 29.40 20.60
CA ARG A 49 21.00 29.38 19.46
C ARG A 49 20.23 28.06 19.39
N ASP A 50 20.88 26.94 19.66
CA ASP A 50 20.24 25.62 19.65
C ASP A 50 19.19 25.49 20.77
N ARG A 51 19.47 26.04 21.95
CA ARG A 51 18.50 26.05 23.07
C ARG A 51 17.23 26.84 22.74
N GLN A 52 17.35 27.95 22.01
CA GLN A 52 16.18 28.73 21.58
C GLN A 52 15.33 27.95 20.56
N ALA A 53 15.97 27.39 19.52
CA ALA A 53 15.27 26.61 18.51
C ALA A 53 14.61 25.33 19.08
N ILE A 54 15.24 24.69 20.08
CA ILE A 54 14.65 23.55 20.79
C ILE A 54 13.47 23.99 21.67
N SER A 55 13.55 25.16 22.31
CA SER A 55 12.47 25.67 23.15
C SER A 55 11.22 26.00 22.33
N GLU A 56 11.37 26.61 21.15
CA GLU A 56 10.27 26.90 20.24
C GLU A 56 9.62 25.64 19.69
N LYS A 57 10.43 24.63 19.33
CA LYS A 57 9.89 23.32 18.91
C LYS A 57 9.14 22.64 20.05
N ARG A 58 9.63 22.72 21.29
CA ARG A 58 8.96 22.15 22.47
C ARG A 58 7.63 22.85 22.78
N THR A 59 7.55 24.18 22.64
CA THR A 59 6.29 24.90 22.85
C THR A 59 5.26 24.55 21.78
N LEU A 60 5.66 24.41 20.52
CA LEU A 60 4.78 23.97 19.42
C LEU A 60 4.26 22.54 19.63
N ILE A 61 5.12 21.62 20.11
CA ILE A 61 4.72 20.24 20.44
C ILE A 61 3.72 20.26 21.60
N ALA A 62 4.00 21.01 22.67
CA ALA A 62 3.10 21.11 23.82
C ALA A 62 1.72 21.68 23.45
N GLN A 63 1.67 22.69 22.58
CA GLN A 63 0.39 23.24 22.07
C GLN A 63 -0.38 22.21 21.23
N ARG A 64 0.32 21.46 20.35
CA ARG A 64 -0.28 20.38 19.56
C ARG A 64 -0.83 19.25 20.43
N ASP A 65 -0.11 18.86 21.47
CA ASP A 65 -0.53 17.80 22.38
C ASP A 65 -1.71 18.25 23.27
N GLN A 66 -1.74 19.51 23.69
CA GLN A 66 -2.92 20.07 24.37
C GLN A 66 -4.15 20.06 23.47
N LEU A 67 -4.02 20.47 22.21
CA LEU A 67 -5.13 20.47 21.26
C LEU A 67 -5.62 19.05 20.95
N ARG A 68 -4.70 18.09 20.80
CA ARG A 68 -5.02 16.65 20.65
C ARG A 68 -5.74 16.11 21.87
N THR A 69 -5.29 16.47 23.07
CA THR A 69 -5.90 16.01 24.32
C THR A 69 -7.31 16.59 24.47
N GLN A 70 -7.51 17.87 24.16
CA GLN A 70 -8.83 18.51 24.17
C GLN A 70 -9.77 17.90 23.12
N ALA A 71 -9.28 17.65 21.90
CA ALA A 71 -10.06 16.98 20.86
C ALA A 71 -10.43 15.54 21.27
N GLN A 72 -9.49 14.80 21.86
CA GLN A 72 -9.74 13.44 22.35
C GLN A 72 -10.73 13.44 23.52
N GLN A 73 -10.67 14.42 24.42
CA GLN A 73 -11.64 14.59 25.51
C GLN A 73 -13.03 14.93 24.98
N PHE A 74 -13.13 15.78 23.94
CA PHE A 74 -14.38 16.08 23.26
C PHE A 74 -14.97 14.85 22.54
N LEU A 75 -14.14 14.09 21.84
CA LEU A 75 -14.51 12.83 21.18
C LEU A 75 -14.85 11.70 22.17
N ASN A 76 -14.29 11.74 23.39
CA ASN A 76 -14.54 10.74 24.44
C ASN A 76 -15.80 11.02 25.28
N ARG A 77 -16.49 12.14 25.04
CA ARG A 77 -17.76 12.42 25.72
C ARG A 77 -18.78 11.34 25.36
N PRO A 78 -19.59 10.89 26.33
CA PRO A 78 -20.56 9.80 26.12
C PRO A 78 -21.58 10.14 25.03
N GLU A 79 -21.86 11.42 24.76
CA GLU A 79 -22.71 11.86 23.65
C GLU A 79 -22.12 11.56 22.25
N ASN A 80 -20.79 11.47 22.12
CA ASN A 80 -20.08 11.29 20.84
C ASN A 80 -19.60 9.86 20.58
N ARG A 81 -19.83 8.92 21.50
CA ARG A 81 -19.36 7.53 21.39
C ARG A 81 -20.01 6.77 20.23
N THR A 82 -21.30 7.00 19.97
CA THR A 82 -22.00 6.35 18.83
C THR A 82 -21.36 6.73 17.49
N THR A 83 -21.04 8.01 17.29
CA THR A 83 -20.47 8.51 16.02
C THR A 83 -19.02 8.06 15.80
N ARG A 84 -18.27 7.79 16.88
CA ARG A 84 -16.86 7.35 16.81
C ARG A 84 -16.74 5.88 16.40
N ASP A 85 -17.59 5.02 16.96
CA ASP A 85 -17.64 3.60 16.60
C ASP A 85 -18.12 3.44 15.16
N ASP A 86 -19.14 4.22 14.75
CA ASP A 86 -19.63 4.25 13.38
C ASP A 86 -18.54 4.70 12.39
N SER A 87 -17.73 5.72 12.72
CA SER A 87 -16.70 6.25 11.81
C SER A 87 -15.48 5.33 11.67
N GLN A 88 -15.05 4.64 12.74
CA GLN A 88 -13.95 3.68 12.66
C GLN A 88 -14.37 2.39 11.96
N PHE A 89 -15.59 1.91 12.19
CA PHE A 89 -16.18 0.81 11.44
C PHE A 89 -16.31 1.15 9.95
N LEU A 90 -16.81 2.36 9.63
CA LEU A 90 -16.97 2.81 8.24
C LEU A 90 -15.64 2.99 7.52
N ASN A 91 -14.61 3.55 8.19
CA ASN A 91 -13.27 3.65 7.62
C ASN A 91 -12.63 2.28 7.38
N GLN A 92 -12.79 1.32 8.30
CA GLN A 92 -12.30 -0.04 8.09
C GLN A 92 -13.08 -0.78 6.98
N LEU A 93 -14.37 -0.47 6.80
CA LEU A 93 -15.20 -1.01 5.72
C LEU A 93 -14.80 -0.41 4.35
N ILE A 94 -14.46 0.88 4.31
CA ILE A 94 -13.96 1.60 3.13
C ILE A 94 -12.54 1.13 2.77
N GLU A 95 -11.64 1.00 3.75
CA GLU A 95 -10.24 0.61 3.56
C GLU A 95 -10.10 -0.83 3.03
N ARG A 96 -11.09 -1.70 3.32
CA ARG A 96 -11.09 -3.11 2.87
C ARG A 96 -11.91 -3.37 1.60
N LYS A 97 -12.68 -2.40 1.12
CA LYS A 97 -13.49 -2.54 -0.09
C LYS A 97 -13.53 -1.23 -0.86
N ALA A 98 -12.59 -1.06 -1.78
CA ALA A 98 -12.91 -0.46 -3.08
C ALA A 98 -13.91 -1.41 -3.76
N PHE A 99 -15.17 -1.30 -3.34
CA PHE A 99 -16.28 -2.08 -3.83
C PHE A 99 -16.34 -1.92 -5.35
N SER A 100 -15.98 -2.97 -6.08
CA SER A 100 -15.86 -2.93 -7.54
C SER A 100 -17.24 -3.06 -8.18
N TRP A 101 -18.04 -2.00 -8.11
CA TRP A 101 -19.34 -1.88 -8.77
C TRP A 101 -19.31 -2.40 -10.21
N THR A 102 -18.28 -2.01 -10.96
CA THR A 102 -18.04 -2.46 -12.32
C THR A 102 -18.06 -3.98 -12.46
N LYS A 103 -17.50 -4.73 -11.50
CA LYS A 103 -17.47 -6.20 -11.53
C LYS A 103 -18.81 -6.85 -11.20
N VAL A 104 -19.58 -6.23 -10.32
CA VAL A 104 -20.94 -6.68 -10.00
C VAL A 104 -21.84 -6.49 -11.22
N LEU A 105 -21.81 -5.30 -11.84
CA LEU A 105 -22.60 -5.03 -13.03
C LEU A 105 -22.16 -5.88 -14.23
N GLU A 106 -20.85 -6.10 -14.44
CA GLU A 106 -20.34 -7.03 -15.47
C GLU A 106 -20.87 -8.45 -15.26
N SER A 107 -20.89 -8.92 -14.00
CA SER A 107 -21.41 -10.25 -13.68
C SER A 107 -22.92 -10.32 -13.90
N LEU A 108 -23.65 -9.25 -13.58
CA LEU A 108 -25.10 -9.15 -13.81
C LEU A 108 -25.45 -9.11 -15.29
N GLU A 109 -24.72 -8.35 -16.11
CA GLU A 109 -24.91 -8.30 -17.56
C GLU A 109 -24.83 -9.69 -18.20
N ARG A 110 -23.88 -10.52 -17.76
CA ARG A 110 -23.69 -11.88 -18.30
C ARG A 110 -24.86 -12.83 -18.05
N VAL A 111 -25.62 -12.62 -16.98
CA VAL A 111 -26.76 -13.47 -16.62
C VAL A 111 -28.10 -12.92 -17.13
N MET A 112 -28.12 -11.67 -17.63
CA MET A 112 -29.33 -11.03 -18.13
C MET A 112 -29.86 -11.69 -19.41
N PRO A 113 -31.11 -12.19 -19.41
CA PRO A 113 -31.76 -12.68 -20.61
C PRO A 113 -32.20 -11.51 -21.51
N PRO A 114 -32.42 -11.75 -22.81
CA PRO A 114 -32.94 -10.72 -23.72
C PRO A 114 -34.36 -10.30 -23.30
N ARG A 115 -34.73 -9.04 -23.56
CA ARG A 115 -36.06 -8.45 -23.25
C ARG A 115 -36.38 -8.37 -21.75
N VAL A 116 -35.34 -8.35 -20.93
CA VAL A 116 -35.40 -8.04 -19.52
C VAL A 116 -34.44 -6.91 -19.25
N HIS A 117 -34.83 -5.95 -18.43
CA HIS A 117 -33.95 -4.88 -18.00
C HIS A 117 -34.13 -4.60 -16.51
N VAL A 118 -33.09 -4.05 -15.89
CA VAL A 118 -33.11 -3.75 -14.47
C VAL A 118 -33.61 -2.31 -14.28
N VAL A 119 -34.65 -2.14 -13.48
CA VAL A 119 -35.25 -0.84 -13.16
C VAL A 119 -34.53 -0.20 -11.99
N SER A 120 -34.22 -0.99 -10.96
CA SER A 120 -33.50 -0.52 -9.77
C SER A 120 -32.63 -1.61 -9.18
N ILE A 121 -31.52 -1.19 -8.56
CA ILE A 121 -30.57 -2.05 -7.86
C ILE A 121 -30.23 -1.39 -6.53
N SER A 122 -30.42 -2.12 -5.45
CA SER A 122 -30.12 -1.71 -4.07
C SER A 122 -29.17 -2.72 -3.43
N PRO A 123 -27.88 -2.37 -3.28
CA PRO A 123 -26.92 -3.19 -2.54
C PRO A 123 -27.18 -3.08 -1.03
N GLU A 124 -27.13 -4.20 -0.35
CA GLU A 124 -27.14 -4.23 1.11
C GLU A 124 -26.11 -5.26 1.59
N LEU A 125 -25.54 -5.06 2.78
CA LEU A 125 -24.80 -6.12 3.45
C LEU A 125 -25.78 -6.93 4.30
N ASN A 126 -25.75 -8.26 4.16
CA ASN A 126 -26.50 -9.15 5.03
C ASN A 126 -25.78 -9.34 6.39
N GLU A 127 -26.40 -10.06 7.31
CA GLU A 127 -25.85 -10.37 8.65
C GLU A 127 -24.48 -11.07 8.58
N ASP A 128 -24.24 -11.86 7.53
CA ASP A 128 -22.97 -12.55 7.26
C ASP A 128 -21.91 -11.66 6.58
N ASN A 129 -22.17 -10.35 6.46
CA ASN A 129 -21.30 -9.37 5.81
C ASN A 129 -21.02 -9.67 4.31
N GLN A 130 -21.94 -10.41 3.68
CA GLN A 130 -21.98 -10.69 2.25
C GLN A 130 -22.83 -9.65 1.53
N LEU A 131 -22.56 -9.43 0.24
CA LEU A 131 -23.32 -8.47 -0.55
C LEU A 131 -24.64 -9.10 -1.01
N ALA A 132 -25.75 -8.66 -0.45
CA ALA A 132 -27.08 -8.93 -0.97
C ALA A 132 -27.45 -7.85 -2.00
N LEU A 133 -27.95 -8.27 -3.15
CA LEU A 133 -28.38 -7.40 -4.23
C LEU A 133 -29.89 -7.52 -4.36
N LYS A 134 -30.61 -6.50 -3.92
CA LYS A 134 -32.05 -6.37 -4.18
C LYS A 134 -32.22 -5.65 -5.49
N MET A 135 -32.99 -6.20 -6.41
CA MET A 135 -33.20 -5.60 -7.73
C MET A 135 -34.66 -5.71 -8.15
N VAL A 136 -35.14 -4.66 -8.80
CA VAL A 136 -36.43 -4.67 -9.49
C VAL A 136 -36.14 -4.80 -10.97
N VAL A 137 -36.74 -5.81 -11.58
CA VAL A 137 -36.50 -6.19 -12.97
C VAL A 137 -37.83 -6.11 -13.72
N ALA A 138 -37.81 -5.52 -14.91
CA ALA A 138 -38.97 -5.39 -15.77
C ALA A 138 -38.76 -6.13 -17.09
N GLY A 139 -39.85 -6.69 -17.63
CA GLY A 139 -39.83 -7.38 -18.92
C GLY A 139 -41.21 -7.61 -19.50
N ASP A 140 -41.24 -8.27 -20.67
CA ASP A 140 -42.44 -8.58 -21.43
C ASP A 140 -43.29 -9.71 -20.81
N SER A 141 -42.68 -10.58 -20.00
CA SER A 141 -43.38 -11.62 -19.26
C SER A 141 -42.69 -11.99 -17.94
N ARG A 142 -43.49 -12.50 -17.00
CA ARG A 142 -43.01 -13.03 -15.72
C ARG A 142 -42.02 -14.19 -15.91
N ASP A 143 -42.21 -15.01 -16.94
CA ASP A 143 -41.33 -16.15 -17.24
C ASP A 143 -39.88 -15.71 -17.51
N ARG A 144 -39.68 -14.49 -18.05
CA ARG A 144 -38.35 -13.96 -18.30
C ARG A 144 -37.63 -13.54 -17.02
N ALA A 145 -38.36 -13.00 -16.05
CA ALA A 145 -37.79 -12.73 -14.73
C ALA A 145 -37.41 -14.03 -13.99
N ILE A 146 -38.20 -15.10 -14.17
CA ILE A 146 -37.87 -16.43 -13.65
C ILE A 146 -36.64 -16.99 -14.36
N GLU A 147 -36.53 -16.80 -15.69
CA GLU A 147 -35.34 -17.19 -16.45
C GLU A 147 -34.08 -16.48 -15.96
N LEU A 148 -34.17 -15.19 -15.62
CA LEU A 148 -33.07 -14.45 -14.99
C LEU A 148 -32.68 -15.07 -13.65
N ALA A 149 -33.64 -15.32 -12.76
CA ALA A 149 -33.38 -15.94 -11.46
C ALA A 149 -32.66 -17.30 -11.63
N ARG A 150 -33.11 -18.13 -12.58
CA ARG A 150 -32.46 -19.41 -12.90
C ARG A 150 -31.03 -19.23 -13.41
N ARG A 151 -30.78 -18.28 -14.31
CA ARG A 151 -29.42 -17.99 -14.82
C ARG A 151 -28.49 -17.47 -13.71
N MET A 152 -29.05 -16.74 -12.75
CA MET A 152 -28.31 -16.30 -11.57
C MET A 152 -27.94 -17.49 -10.67
N GLU A 153 -28.85 -18.45 -10.45
CA GLU A 153 -28.57 -19.70 -9.71
C GLU A 153 -27.50 -20.57 -10.37
N GLU A 154 -27.54 -20.67 -11.69
CA GLU A 154 -26.56 -21.43 -12.46
C GLU A 154 -25.17 -20.74 -12.47
N SER A 155 -25.13 -19.45 -12.19
CA SER A 155 -23.90 -18.67 -12.18
C SER A 155 -23.08 -18.93 -10.91
N ARG A 156 -21.75 -18.94 -11.02
CA ARG A 156 -20.85 -18.97 -9.85
C ARG A 156 -20.73 -17.62 -9.13
N ARG A 157 -21.47 -16.60 -9.56
CA ARG A 157 -21.35 -15.20 -9.10
C ARG A 157 -22.51 -14.80 -8.19
N PHE A 158 -23.63 -15.48 -8.28
CA PHE A 158 -24.82 -15.22 -7.50
C PHE A 158 -25.23 -16.49 -6.77
N ALA A 159 -25.60 -16.37 -5.50
CA ALA A 159 -26.08 -17.43 -4.65
C ALA A 159 -27.35 -16.96 -3.94
N GLN A 160 -28.15 -17.90 -3.41
CA GLN A 160 -29.37 -17.58 -2.64
C GLN A 160 -30.30 -16.60 -3.35
N THR A 161 -30.52 -16.83 -4.65
CA THR A 161 -31.48 -16.06 -5.44
C THR A 161 -32.89 -16.38 -5.01
N ALA A 162 -33.68 -15.34 -4.76
CA ALA A 162 -35.08 -15.47 -4.37
C ALA A 162 -35.92 -14.42 -5.07
N ILE A 163 -37.10 -14.81 -5.54
CA ILE A 163 -38.11 -13.89 -6.06
C ILE A 163 -39.00 -13.49 -4.90
N LEU A 164 -38.99 -12.22 -4.51
CA LEU A 164 -39.77 -11.73 -3.37
C LEU A 164 -41.18 -11.32 -3.77
N ARG A 165 -41.30 -10.61 -4.88
CA ARG A 165 -42.57 -10.02 -5.32
C ARG A 165 -42.65 -9.98 -6.83
N ALA A 166 -43.84 -10.24 -7.36
CA ALA A 166 -44.17 -9.95 -8.75
C ALA A 166 -45.37 -9.01 -8.74
N ALA A 167 -45.31 -7.95 -9.53
CA ALA A 167 -46.37 -6.98 -9.70
C ALA A 167 -46.58 -6.71 -11.19
N HIS A 168 -47.84 -6.71 -11.61
CA HIS A 168 -48.19 -6.18 -12.92
C HIS A 168 -47.99 -4.67 -12.91
N ALA A 169 -47.26 -4.16 -13.90
CA ALA A 169 -47.10 -2.74 -14.12
C ALA A 169 -47.81 -2.37 -15.44
N ASP A 170 -48.80 -1.46 -15.37
CA ASP A 170 -49.35 -0.83 -16.57
C ASP A 170 -48.30 0.14 -17.11
N SER A 171 -47.51 -0.31 -18.08
CA SER A 171 -46.50 0.51 -18.74
C SER A 171 -46.89 0.83 -20.19
N GLN A 172 -46.63 2.07 -20.62
CA GLN A 172 -46.76 2.49 -22.02
C GLN A 172 -45.63 1.96 -22.90
N THR A 173 -44.56 1.41 -22.30
CA THR A 173 -43.33 0.93 -22.95
C THR A 173 -43.33 -0.56 -23.30
N GLY A 174 -44.39 -1.30 -22.94
CA GLY A 174 -44.53 -2.74 -23.26
C GLY A 174 -43.93 -3.69 -22.22
N ASP A 175 -43.45 -3.17 -21.09
CA ASP A 175 -43.01 -3.94 -19.93
C ASP A 175 -44.19 -4.14 -18.98
N THR A 176 -44.90 -5.25 -19.12
CA THR A 176 -46.15 -5.53 -18.39
C THR A 176 -45.92 -6.10 -17.00
N GLU A 177 -44.69 -6.50 -16.68
CA GLU A 177 -44.35 -7.25 -15.48
C GLU A 177 -43.11 -6.67 -14.80
N GLN A 178 -43.23 -6.41 -13.50
CA GLN A 178 -42.11 -6.05 -12.62
C GLN A 178 -41.94 -7.12 -11.53
N VAL A 179 -40.71 -7.58 -11.37
CA VAL A 179 -40.36 -8.64 -10.42
C VAL A 179 -39.19 -8.19 -9.56
N GLU A 180 -39.37 -8.31 -8.25
CA GLU A 180 -38.34 -8.05 -7.26
C GLU A 180 -37.57 -9.34 -6.97
N ILE A 181 -36.26 -9.31 -7.22
CA ILE A 181 -35.34 -10.42 -7.06
C ILE A 181 -34.26 -10.00 -6.07
N VAL A 182 -33.91 -10.90 -5.15
CA VAL A 182 -32.77 -10.74 -4.25
C VAL A 182 -31.76 -11.84 -4.52
N ALA A 183 -30.49 -11.50 -4.59
CA ALA A 183 -29.41 -12.46 -4.75
C ALA A 183 -28.17 -12.06 -3.97
N THR A 184 -27.48 -13.02 -3.38
CA THR A 184 -26.19 -12.80 -2.70
C THR A 184 -25.05 -12.91 -3.70
N TYR A 185 -24.25 -11.86 -3.85
CA TYR A 185 -23.10 -11.83 -4.76
C TYR A 185 -21.86 -12.45 -4.12
N VAL A 186 -21.24 -13.38 -4.84
CA VAL A 186 -20.02 -14.07 -4.45
C VAL A 186 -18.84 -13.48 -5.24
N PRO A 187 -17.96 -12.69 -4.60
CA PRO A 187 -16.81 -12.10 -5.28
C PRO A 187 -15.80 -13.17 -5.68
N GLU A 188 -15.08 -12.95 -6.78
CA GLU A 188 -13.93 -13.77 -7.14
C GLU A 188 -12.85 -13.54 -6.10
N LEU A 189 -12.57 -14.54 -5.28
CA LEU A 189 -11.35 -14.52 -4.49
C LEU A 189 -10.20 -14.61 -5.48
N LEU A 190 -9.23 -13.69 -5.36
CA LEU A 190 -8.03 -13.55 -6.19
C LEU A 190 -7.06 -14.74 -6.01
N GLY A 191 -7.55 -15.97 -6.16
CA GLY A 191 -6.83 -17.22 -5.94
C GLY A 191 -6.98 -18.25 -7.06
N ASP A 192 -7.93 -18.09 -7.98
CA ASP A 192 -8.11 -19.05 -9.10
C ASP A 192 -7.20 -18.73 -10.31
N ASN A 193 -6.75 -17.48 -10.43
CA ASN A 193 -5.85 -17.04 -11.51
C ASN A 193 -4.42 -17.59 -11.39
N LEU A 194 -4.05 -18.15 -10.22
CA LEU A 194 -2.75 -18.80 -9.99
C LEU A 194 -2.76 -20.30 -10.35
N ARG A 195 -3.92 -20.90 -10.62
CA ARG A 195 -4.02 -22.32 -11.03
C ARG A 195 -3.94 -22.52 -12.55
N THR A 196 -4.21 -21.48 -13.34
CA THR A 196 -4.18 -21.55 -14.82
C THR A 196 -2.81 -21.27 -15.43
N THR A 197 -1.80 -20.89 -14.64
CA THR A 197 -0.42 -20.70 -15.13
C THR A 197 0.54 -21.85 -14.80
N ALA A 198 0.06 -22.96 -14.23
CA ALA A 198 0.84 -24.20 -14.26
C ALA A 198 0.77 -24.77 -15.69
N PRO A 199 1.88 -24.81 -16.46
CA PRO A 199 1.87 -25.50 -17.73
C PRO A 199 1.57 -26.96 -17.45
N ALA A 200 0.56 -27.50 -18.13
CA ALA A 200 0.33 -28.92 -18.22
C ALA A 200 1.67 -29.62 -18.55
N PRO A 201 1.98 -30.79 -17.96
CA PRO A 201 3.19 -31.53 -18.33
C PRO A 201 3.13 -31.76 -19.83
N GLY A 202 4.04 -31.10 -20.54
CA GLY A 202 4.04 -31.05 -21.98
C GLY A 202 4.02 -32.46 -22.55
N ASN A 203 2.98 -32.73 -23.33
CA ASN A 203 3.02 -33.78 -24.33
C ASN A 203 4.24 -33.51 -25.21
N THR A 204 5.32 -34.25 -24.92
CA THR A 204 6.49 -34.31 -25.79
C THR A 204 6.02 -34.95 -27.09
N PRO A 205 6.12 -34.29 -28.25
CA PRO A 205 5.92 -34.97 -29.52
C PRO A 205 6.99 -36.04 -29.65
N ALA A 206 6.55 -37.30 -29.73
CA ALA A 206 7.39 -38.46 -29.94
C ALA A 206 8.33 -38.24 -31.14
N LYS A 207 9.63 -38.33 -30.86
CA LYS A 207 10.72 -38.46 -31.81
C LYS A 207 10.37 -39.56 -32.83
N PRO A 208 10.44 -39.33 -34.16
CA PRO A 208 10.19 -40.39 -35.12
C PRO A 208 11.29 -41.45 -34.99
N THR A 209 10.88 -42.62 -34.53
CA THR A 209 11.65 -43.85 -34.53
C THR A 209 11.88 -44.27 -35.97
N ARG A 210 13.12 -44.12 -36.45
CA ARG A 210 13.57 -44.68 -37.72
C ARG A 210 13.54 -46.21 -37.62
N LYS A 211 12.43 -46.82 -38.02
CA LYS A 211 12.31 -48.28 -38.19
C LYS A 211 13.31 -48.72 -39.25
N GLY A 212 14.28 -49.53 -38.83
CA GLY A 212 15.05 -50.37 -39.74
C GLY A 212 14.10 -51.35 -40.45
N LYS A 213 14.23 -51.43 -41.77
CA LYS A 213 13.83 -52.60 -42.55
C LYS A 213 15.02 -53.04 -43.38
N THR A 214 15.33 -54.30 -43.19
CA THR A 214 16.29 -55.19 -43.83
C THR A 214 16.15 -55.30 -45.35
N SER A 215 17.27 -55.35 -46.06
CA SER A 215 17.56 -56.18 -47.26
C SER A 215 19.00 -55.88 -47.70
N ALA A 216 20.01 -56.73 -47.49
CA ALA A 216 20.36 -57.95 -48.24
C ALA A 216 20.86 -57.71 -49.69
N ALA A 217 21.96 -58.42 -50.02
CA ALA A 217 22.70 -58.58 -51.30
C ALA A 217 23.72 -57.48 -51.66
N LYS A 218 25.06 -57.70 -51.68
CA LYS A 218 25.94 -58.64 -52.43
C LYS A 218 26.35 -58.09 -53.82
N GLY A 219 27.66 -57.94 -54.05
CA GLY A 219 28.30 -57.66 -55.36
C GLY A 219 29.28 -56.48 -55.27
N LEU A 220 30.59 -56.65 -55.07
CA LEU A 220 31.67 -57.14 -55.96
C LEU A 220 32.10 -56.12 -57.04
N GLN A 221 33.43 -55.91 -57.13
CA GLN A 221 34.23 -55.34 -58.24
C GLN A 221 34.30 -53.79 -58.27
N HIS A 222 35.44 -53.11 -58.46
CA HIS A 222 36.80 -53.46 -58.90
C HIS A 222 37.82 -52.62 -58.12
#